data_AF-A0A2M7R158-F1
#
_entry.id   AF-A0A2M7R158-F1
#
_cell.length_a   1.000
_cell.length_b   1.000
_cell.length_c   1.000
_cell.angle_alpha   90.00
_cell.angle_beta   90.00
_cell.angle_gamma   90.00
#
_symmetry.space_group_name_H-M   'P 1'
#
loop_
_entity.id
_entity.type
_entity.pdbx_description
1 polymer ?
#
loop_
_entity_poly.entity_id
_entity_poly.type
_entity_poly.pdbx_seq_one_letter_code
_entity_poly.pdbx_strand_id
1 'polypeptide(L)'
;MIDTVTEKVIEDILSTDKSILAGVLSVNQSDLSPIARQKKFDSKRILDLLYLYKNELLLIELKAVPFYYDIISQINDYYNELIALQSQSKLIKTKINKIILVTDAKKRTFC
;
A
#
# COMPACT_ATOMS: atom_id res chain seq x y z
N MET A 1 26.84 -14.67 0.79
CA MET A 1 26.26 -13.48 1.45
C MET A 1 24.78 -13.50 1.11
N ILE A 2 23.91 -13.67 2.11
CA ILE A 2 22.48 -13.45 1.89
C ILE A 2 22.31 -11.97 2.16
N ASP A 3 22.35 -11.15 1.12
CA ASP A 3 21.96 -9.76 1.25
C ASP A 3 20.49 -9.77 1.68
N THR A 4 20.24 -9.40 2.94
CA THR A 4 18.92 -9.44 3.54
C THR A 4 18.03 -8.51 2.74
N VAL A 5 17.09 -9.05 1.96
CA VAL A 5 16.09 -8.26 1.25
C VAL A 5 15.30 -7.49 2.32
N THR A 6 15.44 -6.16 2.33
CA THR A 6 14.75 -5.29 3.28
C THR A 6 13.41 -4.82 2.70
N GLU A 7 12.48 -4.42 3.57
CA GLU A 7 11.20 -3.79 3.18
C GLU A 7 11.41 -2.64 2.19
N LYS A 8 12.43 -1.81 2.44
CA LYS A 8 12.83 -0.71 1.56
C LYS A 8 13.22 -1.19 0.16
N VAL A 9 13.98 -2.28 0.05
CA VAL A 9 14.37 -2.85 -1.26
C VAL A 9 13.16 -3.34 -2.03
N ILE A 10 12.22 -4.02 -1.36
CA ILE A 10 10.99 -4.50 -1.99
C ILE A 10 10.14 -3.31 -2.45
N GLU A 11 10.01 -2.27 -1.63
CA GLU A 11 9.29 -1.05 -1.99
C GLU A 11 9.95 -0.33 -3.19
N ASP A 12 11.27 -0.19 -3.19
CA ASP A 12 12.02 0.42 -4.30
C ASP A 12 11.74 -0.32 -5.61
N ILE A 13 11.71 -1.66 -5.60
CA ILE A 13 11.39 -2.48 -6.77
C ILE A 13 9.94 -2.24 -7.22
N LEU A 14 8.97 -2.36 -6.31
CA LEU A 14 7.54 -2.23 -6.63
C LEU A 14 7.17 -0.82 -7.11
N SER A 15 7.85 0.21 -6.61
CA SER A 15 7.60 1.60 -7.00
C SER A 15 8.30 2.00 -8.31
N THR A 16 9.45 1.41 -8.61
CA THR A 16 10.22 1.71 -9.83
C THR A 16 9.65 1.00 -11.05
N ASP A 17 9.31 -0.29 -10.91
CA ASP A 17 8.74 -1.08 -12.00
C ASP A 17 7.29 -1.43 -11.73
N LYS A 18 6.39 -0.64 -12.31
CA LYS A 18 4.94 -0.84 -12.19
C LYS A 18 4.47 -2.20 -12.72
N SER A 19 5.22 -2.85 -13.62
CA SER A 19 4.85 -4.16 -14.15
C SER A 19 4.90 -5.24 -13.08
N ILE A 20 5.84 -5.13 -12.15
CA ILE A 20 6.00 -6.05 -11.02
C ILE A 20 4.84 -5.90 -10.06
N LEU A 21 4.52 -4.66 -9.65
CA LEU A 21 3.37 -4.40 -8.78
C LEU A 21 2.06 -4.84 -9.45
N ALA A 22 1.89 -4.57 -10.74
CA ALA A 22 0.73 -5.03 -11.51
C ALA A 22 0.59 -6.56 -11.48
N GLY A 23 1.71 -7.29 -11.64
CA GLY A 23 1.76 -8.74 -11.56
C GLY A 23 1.38 -9.27 -10.17
N VAL A 24 1.94 -8.67 -9.11
CA VAL A 24 1.60 -9.03 -7.71
C VAL A 24 0.11 -8.81 -7.42
N LEU A 25 -0.45 -7.72 -7.93
CA LEU A 25 -1.86 -7.39 -7.74
C LEU A 25 -2.80 -8.07 -8.75
N SER A 26 -2.27 -8.80 -9.73
CA SER A 26 -3.02 -9.40 -10.84
C SER A 26 -3.90 -8.40 -11.59
N VAL A 27 -3.36 -7.20 -11.86
CA VAL A 27 -4.04 -6.12 -12.60
C VAL A 27 -3.24 -5.72 -13.85
N ASN A 28 -3.87 -4.98 -14.76
CA ASN A 28 -3.17 -4.44 -15.93
C ASN A 28 -2.29 -3.26 -15.55
N GLN A 29 -1.01 -3.29 -15.94
CA GLN A 29 -0.05 -2.21 -15.67
C GLN A 29 -0.42 -0.86 -16.33
N SER A 30 -1.22 -0.89 -17.41
CA SER A 30 -1.67 0.31 -18.12
C SER A 30 -2.63 1.14 -17.27
N ASP A 31 -3.34 0.47 -16.36
CA ASP A 31 -4.42 1.04 -15.58
C ASP A 31 -3.93 1.54 -14.21
N LEU A 32 -2.67 1.22 -13.85
CA LEU A 32 -2.02 1.65 -12.63
C LEU A 32 -1.25 2.96 -12.83
N SER A 33 -1.60 3.96 -12.04
CA SER A 33 -0.91 5.25 -11.98
C SER A 33 -0.41 5.52 -10.55
N PRO A 34 0.89 5.80 -10.34
CA PRO A 34 1.39 6.14 -9.01
C PRO A 34 0.82 7.50 -8.58
N ILE A 35 0.35 7.59 -7.33
CA ILE A 35 -0.13 8.83 -6.73
C ILE A 35 0.84 9.32 -5.66
N ALA A 36 1.28 8.44 -4.77
CA ALA A 36 2.24 8.78 -3.73
C ALA A 36 3.07 7.56 -3.30
N ARG A 37 4.27 7.85 -2.82
CA ARG A 37 5.19 6.90 -2.19
C ARG A 37 5.74 7.52 -0.92
N GLN A 38 5.93 6.73 0.14
CA GLN A 38 6.54 7.17 1.41
C GLN A 38 5.90 8.46 1.94
N LYS A 39 4.56 8.54 1.87
CA LYS A 39 3.82 9.75 2.22
C LYS A 39 3.73 9.85 3.73
N LYS A 40 4.35 10.88 4.28
CA LYS A 40 4.22 11.26 5.70
C LYS A 40 2.85 11.89 5.95
N PHE A 41 2.18 11.44 7.00
CA PHE A 41 1.00 12.10 7.58
C PHE A 41 1.37 12.83 8.87
N ASP A 42 0.46 13.69 9.34
CA ASP A 42 0.65 14.45 10.58
C ASP A 42 0.77 13.53 11.81
N SER A 43 0.18 12.33 11.72
CA SER A 43 0.33 11.23 12.69
C SER A 43 1.74 10.63 12.78
N LYS A 44 2.74 11.19 12.07
CA LYS A 44 4.15 10.71 11.95
C LYS A 44 4.29 9.33 11.30
N ARG A 45 3.19 8.69 10.92
CA ARG A 45 3.21 7.44 10.18
C ARG A 45 3.46 7.71 8.70
N ILE A 46 4.04 6.72 8.04
CA ILE A 46 4.47 6.82 6.64
C ILE A 46 3.74 5.74 5.87
N LEU A 47 2.90 6.15 4.92
CA LEU A 47 2.28 5.24 3.98
C LEU A 47 3.31 4.84 2.93
N ASP A 48 3.39 3.54 2.65
CA ASP A 48 4.36 3.00 1.69
C ASP A 48 3.99 3.39 0.26
N LEU A 49 2.82 2.95 -0.22
CA LEU A 49 2.40 3.12 -1.62
C LEU A 49 0.91 3.49 -1.76
N LEU A 50 0.64 4.46 -2.63
CA LEU A 50 -0.72 4.84 -3.05
C LEU A 50 -0.77 4.92 -4.58
N TYR A 51 -1.68 4.14 -5.18
CA TYR A 51 -1.89 4.11 -6.62
C TYR A 51 -3.34 4.40 -6.98
N LEU A 52 -3.56 4.96 -8.17
CA LEU A 52 -4.86 4.98 -8.82
C LEU A 52 -4.93 3.76 -9.76
N TYR A 53 -5.98 2.96 -9.60
CA TYR A 53 -6.31 1.87 -10.50
C TYR A 53 -7.71 2.09 -11.05
N LYS A 54 -7.80 2.44 -12.33
CA LYS A 54 -9.05 2.87 -12.96
C LYS A 54 -9.69 4.01 -12.17
N ASN A 55 -10.82 3.74 -11.52
CA ASN A 55 -11.56 4.71 -10.74
C ASN A 55 -11.41 4.47 -9.23
N GLU A 56 -10.46 3.67 -8.76
CA GLU A 56 -10.31 3.37 -7.33
C GLU A 56 -8.87 3.65 -6.87
N LEU A 57 -8.70 4.04 -5.62
CA LEU A 57 -7.38 4.18 -4.99
C LEU A 57 -6.97 2.86 -4.35
N LEU A 58 -5.72 2.45 -4.56
CA LEU A 58 -5.10 1.30 -3.92
C LEU A 58 -4.14 1.83 -2.85
N LEU A 59 -4.57 1.71 -1.58
CA LEU A 59 -3.75 1.96 -0.41
C LEU A 59 -3.02 0.66 -0.07
N ILE A 60 -1.70 0.65 -0.26
CA ILE A 60 -0.89 -0.55 -0.13
C ILE A 60 0.08 -0.36 1.04
N GLU A 61 -0.03 -1.24 2.03
CA GLU A 61 0.92 -1.39 3.13
C GLU A 61 1.81 -2.61 2.84
N LEU A 62 3.12 -2.42 2.89
CA LEU A 62 4.10 -3.46 2.62
C LEU A 62 4.82 -3.83 3.92
N LYS A 63 4.95 -5.13 4.17
CA LYS A 63 5.70 -5.66 5.30
C LYS A 63 6.54 -6.85 4.84
N ALA A 64 7.86 -6.77 4.98
CA ALA A 64 8.79 -7.85 4.60
C ALA A 64 8.82 -8.99 5.65
N VAL A 65 7.68 -9.29 6.26
CA VAL A 65 7.50 -10.25 7.35
C VAL A 65 6.14 -10.96 7.20
N PRO A 66 5.92 -12.08 7.92
CA PRO A 66 4.59 -12.68 8.01
C PRO A 66 3.59 -11.71 8.61
N PHE A 67 2.32 -11.88 8.23
CA PHE A 67 1.23 -11.07 8.73
C PHE A 67 1.11 -11.10 10.26
N TYR A 68 0.87 -9.93 10.86
CA TYR A 68 0.47 -9.75 12.25
C TYR A 68 -0.63 -8.69 12.35
N TYR A 69 -1.43 -8.75 13.42
CA TYR A 69 -2.70 -8.00 13.50
C TYR A 69 -2.51 -6.47 13.49
N ASP A 70 -1.42 -5.95 14.05
CA ASP A 70 -1.20 -4.50 14.13
C ASP A 70 -1.05 -3.83 12.75
N ILE A 71 -0.74 -4.60 11.70
CA ILE A 71 -0.74 -4.10 10.31
C ILE A 71 -2.15 -3.58 9.94
N ILE A 72 -3.21 -4.21 10.46
CA ILE A 72 -4.60 -3.75 10.25
C ILE A 72 -4.80 -2.36 10.86
N SER A 73 -4.30 -2.12 12.06
CA SER A 73 -4.37 -0.80 12.69
C SER A 73 -3.63 0.24 11.83
N GLN A 74 -2.46 -0.12 11.30
CA GLN A 74 -1.66 0.76 10.46
C GLN A 74 -2.41 1.19 9.20
N ILE A 75 -2.92 0.21 8.43
CA ILE A 75 -3.61 0.52 7.19
C ILE A 75 -4.95 1.23 7.40
N ASN A 76 -5.63 0.99 8.53
CA ASN A 76 -6.85 1.72 8.89
C ASN A 76 -6.57 3.19 9.22
N ASP A 77 -5.46 3.47 9.90
CA ASP A 77 -5.08 4.85 10.21
C ASP A 77 -4.76 5.63 8.93
N TYR A 78 -4.02 5.04 7.98
CA TYR A 78 -3.79 5.66 6.67
C TYR A 78 -5.07 5.87 5.88
N TYR A 79 -6.00 4.91 5.92
CA TYR A 79 -7.29 5.04 5.28
C TYR A 79 -8.05 6.26 5.82
N ASN A 80 -8.10 6.44 7.14
CA ASN A 80 -8.79 7.58 7.76
C ASN A 80 -8.15 8.92 7.37
N GLU A 81 -6.83 8.98 7.31
CA GLU A 81 -6.09 10.16 6.84
C GLU A 81 -6.42 10.49 5.36
N LEU A 82 -6.47 9.49 4.49
CA LEU A 82 -6.86 9.67 3.09
C LEU A 82 -8.32 10.12 2.94
N ILE A 83 -9.24 9.60 3.76
CA ILE A 83 -10.63 10.06 3.80
C ILE A 83 -10.72 11.53 4.22
N ALA A 84 -9.92 11.96 5.20
CA ALA A 84 -9.83 13.36 5.59
C ALA A 84 -9.29 14.25 4.45
N LEU A 85 -8.33 13.76 3.67
CA LEU A 85 -7.85 14.47 2.47
C LEU A 85 -8.93 14.55 1.39
N GLN A 86 -9.72 13.50 1.18
CA GLN A 86 -10.86 13.53 0.26
C GLN A 86 -11.93 14.53 0.68
N SER A 87 -12.26 14.62 1.98
CA SER A 87 -13.25 15.58 2.48
C SER A 87 -12.80 17.04 2.35
N GLN A 88 -11.48 17.26 2.39
CA GLN A 88 -10.86 18.57 2.16
C GLN A 88 -10.61 18.88 0.67
N SER A 89 -11.06 18.02 -0.26
CA SER A 89 -10.79 18.12 -1.71
C SER A 89 -9.30 18.15 -2.07
N LYS A 90 -8.43 17.64 -1.18
CA LYS A 90 -6.97 17.51 -1.40
C LYS A 90 -6.60 16.18 -2.05
N LEU A 91 -7.55 15.26 -2.16
CA LEU A 91 -7.42 13.96 -2.82
C LEU A 91 -8.71 13.67 -3.58
N ILE A 92 -8.61 12.99 -4.72
CA ILE A 92 -9.79 12.60 -5.52
C ILE A 92 -10.76 11.76 -4.69
N LYS A 93 -12.05 12.13 -4.71
CA LYS A 93 -13.11 11.41 -4.00
C LYS A 93 -13.49 10.15 -4.74
N THR A 94 -12.91 9.04 -4.31
CA THR A 94 -13.25 7.71 -4.81
C THR A 94 -13.02 6.62 -3.76
N LYS A 95 -13.48 5.40 -4.04
CA LYS A 95 -13.27 4.23 -3.18
C LYS A 95 -11.77 3.97 -2.98
N ILE A 96 -11.39 3.71 -1.73
CA ILE A 96 -10.03 3.32 -1.35
C ILE A 96 -10.06 1.84 -0.96
N ASN A 97 -9.35 1.00 -1.70
CA ASN A 97 -9.12 -0.39 -1.37
C ASN A 97 -7.83 -0.52 -0.55
N LYS A 98 -7.93 -1.21 0.58
CA LYS A 98 -6.81 -1.51 1.47
C LYS A 98 -6.18 -2.83 1.05
N ILE A 99 -4.89 -2.83 0.78
CA ILE A 99 -4.13 -4.00 0.36
C ILE A 99 -2.91 -4.13 1.28
N ILE A 100 -2.71 -5.33 1.82
CA ILE A 100 -1.55 -5.65 2.66
C ILE A 100 -0.70 -6.65 1.89
N LEU A 101 0.57 -6.32 1.68
CA LEU A 101 1.55 -7.20 1.07
C LEU A 101 2.52 -7.70 2.15
N VAL A 102 2.52 -9.01 2.38
CA VAL A 102 3.30 -9.70 3.42
C VAL A 102 3.95 -10.95 2.84
N THR A 103 4.98 -11.47 3.49
CA THR A 103 5.68 -12.68 3.01
C THR A 103 4.89 -13.97 3.24
N ASP A 104 4.03 -13.99 4.26
CA ASP A 104 3.16 -15.12 4.58
C ASP A 104 1.87 -14.65 5.26
N ALA A 105 0.77 -15.34 4.97
CA ALA A 105 -0.59 -15.01 5.38
C ALA A 105 -1.40 -16.30 5.58
N LYS A 106 -1.56 -16.74 6.84
CA LYS A 106 -2.32 -17.96 7.17
C LYS A 106 -3.75 -17.61 7.52
N LYS A 107 -4.70 -18.45 7.10
CA LYS A 107 -6.14 -18.25 7.37
C LYS A 107 -6.47 -18.04 8.85
N ARG A 108 -5.76 -18.70 9.77
CA ARG A 108 -5.90 -18.54 11.23
C ARG A 108 -5.52 -17.15 11.75
N THR A 109 -4.75 -16.37 10.99
CA THR A 109 -4.29 -15.05 11.42
C THR A 109 -5.30 -13.94 11.09
N PHE A 110 -6.35 -14.25 10.32
CA PHE A 110 -7.39 -13.29 9.89
C PHE A 110 -8.80 -13.58 10.44
N CYS A 111 -8.99 -14.73 11.10
CA CYS A 111 -10.28 -15.18 11.65
C CYS A 111 -10.38 -14.86 13.14
#